data_AF-A0A2J6HM86-F1
#
_entry.id   AF-A0A2J6HM86-F1
#
_cell.length_a   1.000
_cell.length_b   1.000
_cell.length_c   1.000
_cell.angle_alpha   90.00
_cell.angle_beta   90.00
_cell.angle_gamma   90.00
#
_symmetry.space_group_name_H-M   'P 1'
#
loop_
_entity.id
_entity.type
_entity.pdbx_description
1 polymer ?
#
loop_
_entity_poly.entity_id
_entity_poly.type
_entity_poly.pdbx_seq_one_letter_code
_entity_poly.pdbx_strand_id
1 'polypeptide(L)'
;SAFINYAATFAISFMLSLFLQYVIGIEATQAGMILVIQPVVMAIVASFSGRLSDRKNPRKLAALGMGSSAVGLLLLSFINQDTSTSYILLALFILGFGFGMFSSPNTNVIMGSVDRKVYGTASAMVATMRNTGMMFSMAIASLTIHWFLGKAQISIENTELFVASTRVVFTIFTVLCSIGVYTSLVRSRK
;
A
#
# COMPACT_ATOMS: atom_id res chain seq x y z
N SER A 1 13.38 3.88 1.97
CA SER A 1 12.49 3.28 0.98
C SER A 1 11.45 2.37 1.60
N ALA A 2 11.82 1.35 2.41
CA ALA A 2 10.84 0.45 3.02
C ALA A 2 9.81 1.14 3.94
N PHE A 3 10.26 2.03 4.83
CA PHE A 3 9.38 2.85 5.67
C PHE A 3 8.35 3.64 4.85
N ILE A 4 8.82 4.28 3.77
CA ILE A 4 7.99 5.10 2.88
C ILE A 4 6.93 4.25 2.18
N ASN A 5 7.28 3.03 1.76
CA ASN A 5 6.33 2.13 1.14
C ASN A 5 5.22 1.72 2.11
N TYR A 6 5.57 1.35 3.35
CA TYR A 6 4.57 1.04 4.39
C TYR A 6 3.72 2.25 4.79
N ALA A 7 4.30 3.46 4.78
CA ALA A 7 3.59 4.70 5.02
C ALA A 7 2.60 5.09 3.90
N ALA A 8 2.77 4.56 2.70
CA ALA A 8 1.94 4.91 1.55
C ALA A 8 0.75 3.96 1.33
N THR A 9 0.54 2.95 2.17
CA THR A 9 -0.22 1.79 1.69
C THR A 9 -1.16 1.12 2.69
N PHE A 10 -1.02 1.39 3.98
CA PHE A 10 -1.88 0.74 4.98
C PHE A 10 -3.31 1.30 4.98
N ALA A 11 -3.46 2.61 4.78
CA ALA A 11 -4.77 3.23 4.74
C ALA A 11 -5.60 2.87 3.49
N ILE A 12 -5.05 2.13 2.52
CA ILE A 12 -5.77 1.72 1.30
C ILE A 12 -7.01 0.92 1.64
N SER A 13 -6.90 -0.12 2.48
CA SER A 13 -8.05 -0.97 2.82
C SER A 13 -9.12 -0.19 3.58
N PHE A 14 -8.72 0.76 4.43
CA PHE A 14 -9.64 1.65 5.13
C PHE A 14 -10.39 2.59 4.16
N MET A 15 -9.66 3.28 3.28
CA MET A 15 -10.23 4.19 2.27
C MET A 15 -11.16 3.45 1.32
N LEU A 16 -10.73 2.32 0.77
CA LEU A 16 -11.53 1.56 -0.18
C LEU A 16 -12.74 0.90 0.48
N SER A 17 -12.65 0.48 1.74
CA SER A 17 -13.81 -0.05 2.47
C SER A 17 -14.93 0.98 2.56
N LEU A 18 -14.59 2.21 2.93
CA LEU A 18 -15.54 3.32 3.00
C LEU A 18 -16.03 3.72 1.60
N PHE A 19 -15.15 3.76 0.61
CA PHE A 19 -15.52 4.05 -0.78
C PHE A 19 -16.51 3.03 -1.34
N LEU A 20 -16.25 1.74 -1.15
CA LEU A 20 -17.13 0.67 -1.63
C LEU A 20 -18.52 0.74 -0.96
N GLN A 21 -18.56 1.02 0.34
CA GLN A 21 -19.83 1.03 1.07
C GLN A 21 -20.64 2.32 0.85
N TYR A 22 -20.00 3.49 0.89
CA TYR A 22 -20.70 4.77 0.84
C TYR A 22 -20.81 5.39 -0.56
N VAL A 23 -19.85 5.13 -1.45
CA VAL A 23 -19.84 5.68 -2.81
C VAL A 23 -20.45 4.71 -3.80
N ILE A 24 -19.98 3.45 -3.79
CA ILE A 24 -20.51 2.41 -4.68
C ILE A 24 -21.83 1.83 -4.13
N GLY A 25 -22.04 1.88 -2.82
CA GLY A 25 -23.30 1.46 -2.19
C GLY A 25 -23.44 -0.05 -2.02
N ILE A 26 -22.33 -0.80 -2.00
CA ILE A 26 -22.36 -2.25 -1.76
C ILE A 26 -22.29 -2.59 -0.27
N GLU A 27 -22.78 -3.78 0.10
CA GLU A 27 -22.75 -4.23 1.49
C GLU A 27 -21.32 -4.45 2.00
N ALA A 28 -21.13 -4.28 3.32
CA ALA A 28 -19.84 -4.49 3.98
C ALA A 28 -19.22 -5.87 3.70
N THR A 29 -20.05 -6.92 3.61
CA THR A 29 -19.61 -8.27 3.28
C THR A 29 -19.01 -8.35 1.87
N GLN A 30 -19.65 -7.71 0.89
CA GLN A 30 -19.18 -7.67 -0.50
C GLN A 30 -17.91 -6.81 -0.63
N ALA A 31 -17.87 -5.66 0.05
CA ALA A 31 -16.68 -4.82 0.13
C ALA A 31 -15.50 -5.62 0.71
N GLY A 32 -15.73 -6.38 1.79
CA GLY A 32 -14.75 -7.28 2.38
C GLY A 32 -14.19 -8.29 1.39
N MET A 33 -15.05 -8.96 0.60
CA MET A 33 -14.61 -9.92 -0.42
C MET A 33 -13.71 -9.27 -1.49
N ILE A 34 -14.03 -8.05 -1.92
CA ILE A 34 -13.22 -7.30 -2.88
C ILE A 34 -11.85 -6.96 -2.27
N LEU A 35 -11.84 -6.44 -1.04
CA LEU A 35 -10.60 -6.02 -0.37
C LEU A 35 -9.64 -7.18 -0.08
N VAL A 36 -10.16 -8.40 0.11
CA VAL A 36 -9.35 -9.61 0.34
C VAL A 36 -8.42 -9.95 -0.84
N ILE A 37 -8.70 -9.46 -2.05
CA ILE A 37 -7.89 -9.73 -3.23
C ILE A 37 -6.45 -9.25 -3.05
N GLN A 38 -6.26 -8.06 -2.47
CA GLN A 38 -4.92 -7.52 -2.25
C GLN A 38 -4.04 -8.44 -1.38
N PRO A 39 -4.44 -8.81 -0.14
CA PRO A 39 -3.62 -9.70 0.69
C PRO A 39 -3.48 -11.11 0.11
N VAL A 40 -4.48 -11.64 -0.61
CA VAL A 40 -4.38 -12.95 -1.28
C VAL A 40 -3.30 -12.92 -2.36
N VAL A 41 -3.36 -11.95 -3.27
CA VAL A 41 -2.34 -11.78 -4.31
C VAL A 41 -0.98 -11.53 -3.69
N MET A 42 -0.90 -10.70 -2.66
CA MET A 42 0.34 -10.45 -1.91
C MET A 42 0.93 -11.74 -1.34
N ALA A 43 0.14 -12.60 -0.69
CA ALA A 43 0.62 -13.83 -0.08
C ALA A 43 1.17 -14.82 -1.13
N ILE A 44 0.45 -14.96 -2.24
CA ILE A 44 0.86 -15.79 -3.38
C ILE A 44 2.20 -15.25 -3.93
N VAL A 45 2.24 -13.97 -4.30
CA VAL A 45 3.41 -13.35 -4.94
C VAL A 45 4.61 -13.28 -3.99
N ALA A 46 4.40 -13.05 -2.69
CA ALA A 46 5.46 -13.06 -1.68
C ALA A 46 6.21 -14.40 -1.66
N SER A 47 5.48 -15.52 -1.73
CA SER A 47 6.06 -16.87 -1.74
C SER A 47 6.96 -17.10 -2.96
N PHE A 48 6.53 -16.65 -4.14
CA PHE A 48 7.32 -16.75 -5.36
C PHE A 48 8.51 -15.79 -5.36
N SER A 49 8.31 -14.55 -4.92
CA SER A 49 9.35 -13.52 -4.90
C SER A 49 10.48 -13.84 -3.92
N GLY A 50 10.19 -14.50 -2.79
CA GLY A 50 11.19 -14.99 -1.84
C GLY A 50 12.14 -16.00 -2.50
N ARG A 51 11.58 -17.02 -3.17
CA ARG A 51 12.39 -18.00 -3.93
C ARG A 51 13.20 -17.34 -5.06
N LEU A 52 12.61 -16.35 -5.72
CA LEU A 52 13.28 -15.63 -6.80
C LEU A 52 14.42 -14.74 -6.28
N SER A 53 14.28 -14.19 -5.07
CA SER A 53 15.28 -13.42 -4.35
C SER A 53 16.54 -14.23 -4.03
N ASP A 54 16.42 -15.54 -3.85
CA ASP A 54 17.60 -16.39 -3.61
C ASP A 54 18.47 -16.56 -4.87
N ARG A 55 17.90 -16.35 -6.07
CA ARG A 55 18.58 -16.54 -7.36
C ARG A 55 18.88 -15.25 -8.11
N LYS A 56 18.10 -14.19 -7.89
CA LYS A 56 18.23 -12.87 -8.55
C LYS A 56 18.54 -11.80 -7.52
N ASN A 57 19.02 -10.65 -7.98
CA ASN A 57 19.31 -9.53 -7.08
C ASN A 57 18.03 -9.06 -6.34
N PRO A 58 17.93 -9.27 -5.02
CA PRO A 58 16.71 -9.00 -4.26
C PRO A 58 16.37 -7.51 -4.16
N ARG A 59 17.38 -6.62 -4.25
CA ARG A 59 17.15 -5.17 -4.27
C ARG A 59 16.42 -4.73 -5.55
N LYS A 60 16.73 -5.34 -6.69
CA LYS A 60 16.03 -5.05 -7.96
C LYS A 60 14.58 -5.53 -7.92
N LEU A 61 14.34 -6.71 -7.35
CA LEU A 61 12.97 -7.23 -7.16
C LEU A 61 12.15 -6.32 -6.25
N ALA A 62 12.74 -5.86 -5.13
CA ALA A 62 12.08 -4.93 -4.23
C ALA A 62 11.76 -3.58 -4.91
N ALA A 63 12.68 -3.05 -5.72
CA ALA A 63 12.45 -1.81 -6.46
C ALA A 63 11.32 -1.94 -7.50
N LEU A 64 11.26 -3.08 -8.22
CA LEU A 64 10.16 -3.38 -9.14
C LEU A 64 8.82 -3.47 -8.40
N GLY A 65 8.79 -4.15 -7.24
CA GLY A 65 7.61 -4.25 -6.40
C GLY A 65 7.09 -2.87 -5.96
N MET A 66 7.97 -1.99 -5.49
CA MET A 66 7.60 -0.60 -5.17
C MET A 66 7.08 0.17 -6.38
N GLY A 67 7.68 -0.01 -7.56
CA GLY A 67 7.18 0.59 -8.80
C GLY A 67 5.76 0.13 -9.14
N SER A 68 5.49 -1.17 -9.03
CA SER A 68 4.14 -1.72 -9.21
C SER A 68 3.15 -1.18 -8.17
N SER A 69 3.55 -1.06 -6.90
CA SER A 69 2.71 -0.44 -5.86
C SER A 69 2.38 1.02 -6.17
N ALA A 70 3.36 1.80 -6.68
CA ALA A 70 3.13 3.18 -7.10
C ALA A 70 2.13 3.29 -8.25
N VAL A 71 2.17 2.36 -9.22
CA VAL A 71 1.17 2.29 -10.31
C VAL A 71 -0.22 1.98 -9.76
N GLY A 72 -0.34 1.02 -8.84
CA GLY A 72 -1.62 0.68 -8.20
C GLY A 72 -2.21 1.87 -7.42
N LEU A 73 -1.37 2.60 -6.67
CA LEU A 73 -1.76 3.82 -5.97
C LEU A 73 -2.17 4.93 -6.95
N LEU A 74 -1.45 5.08 -8.06
CA LEU A 74 -1.76 6.06 -9.10
C LEU A 74 -3.12 5.77 -9.73
N LEU A 75 -3.44 4.51 -10.04
CA LEU A 75 -4.77 4.14 -10.51
C LEU A 75 -5.86 4.54 -9.49
N LEU A 76 -5.63 4.23 -8.21
CA LEU A 76 -6.58 4.62 -7.17
C LEU A 76 -6.73 6.14 -7.00
N SER A 77 -5.75 6.95 -7.41
CA SER A 77 -5.85 8.40 -7.38
C SER A 77 -6.88 8.97 -8.38
N PHE A 78 -7.27 8.20 -9.39
CA PHE A 78 -8.24 8.59 -10.41
C PHE A 78 -9.67 8.13 -10.15
N ILE A 79 -9.94 7.46 -9.02
CA ILE A 79 -11.28 6.92 -8.74
C ILE A 79 -12.33 8.03 -8.54
N ASN A 80 -13.53 7.79 -9.02
CA ASN A 80 -14.68 8.69 -8.98
C ASN A 80 -15.97 7.89 -8.70
N GLN A 81 -17.11 8.57 -8.63
CA GLN A 81 -18.39 7.92 -8.32
C GLN A 81 -18.78 6.85 -9.35
N ASP A 82 -18.37 7.03 -10.62
CA ASP A 82 -18.67 6.11 -11.73
C ASP A 82 -17.63 4.98 -11.87
N THR A 83 -16.72 4.84 -10.91
CA THR A 83 -15.64 3.85 -11.00
C THR A 83 -16.18 2.45 -10.88
N SER A 84 -15.91 1.63 -11.89
CA SER A 84 -16.34 0.23 -11.90
C SER A 84 -15.61 -0.60 -10.85
N THR A 85 -16.30 -1.60 -10.30
CA THR A 85 -15.69 -2.58 -9.38
C THR A 85 -14.49 -3.27 -10.01
N SER A 86 -14.54 -3.58 -11.31
CA SER A 86 -13.42 -4.17 -12.06
C SER A 86 -12.15 -3.32 -12.04
N TYR A 87 -12.28 -1.99 -12.07
CA TYR A 87 -11.14 -1.09 -11.95
C TYR A 87 -10.47 -1.20 -10.57
N ILE A 88 -11.28 -1.27 -9.51
CA ILE A 88 -10.79 -1.43 -8.13
C ILE A 88 -10.11 -2.80 -7.97
N LEU A 89 -10.71 -3.86 -8.53
CA LEU A 89 -10.13 -5.20 -8.52
C LEU A 89 -8.74 -5.22 -9.18
N LEU A 90 -8.59 -4.58 -10.34
CA LEU A 90 -7.31 -4.45 -11.03
C LEU A 90 -6.28 -3.67 -10.19
N ALA A 91 -6.69 -2.56 -9.59
CA ALA A 91 -5.79 -1.77 -8.74
C ALA A 91 -5.35 -2.55 -7.50
N LEU A 92 -6.25 -3.26 -6.82
CA LEU A 92 -5.95 -4.13 -5.69
C LEU A 92 -5.02 -5.29 -6.07
N PHE A 93 -5.22 -5.87 -7.25
CA PHE A 93 -4.34 -6.91 -7.79
C PHE A 93 -2.92 -6.37 -8.01
N ILE A 94 -2.78 -5.22 -8.67
CA ILE A 94 -1.49 -4.57 -8.93
C ILE A 94 -0.79 -4.22 -7.60
N LEU A 95 -1.54 -3.69 -6.63
CA LEU A 95 -1.02 -3.40 -5.29
C LEU A 95 -0.55 -4.66 -4.58
N GLY A 96 -1.35 -5.72 -4.56
CA GLY A 96 -1.00 -7.01 -3.96
C GLY A 96 0.26 -7.59 -4.59
N PHE A 97 0.35 -7.55 -5.93
CA PHE A 97 1.53 -7.98 -6.66
C PHE A 97 2.78 -7.17 -6.29
N GLY A 98 2.68 -5.84 -6.31
CA GLY A 98 3.79 -4.95 -5.96
C GLY A 98 4.29 -5.17 -4.53
N PHE A 99 3.36 -5.31 -3.59
CA PHE A 99 3.67 -5.62 -2.19
C PHE A 99 4.31 -6.98 -1.99
N GLY A 100 3.80 -8.02 -2.66
CA GLY A 100 4.37 -9.35 -2.60
C GLY A 100 5.82 -9.35 -3.07
N MET A 101 6.08 -8.73 -4.24
CA MET A 101 7.42 -8.58 -4.83
C MET A 101 8.36 -7.70 -4.00
N PHE A 102 7.82 -6.78 -3.20
CA PHE A 102 8.61 -5.93 -2.32
C PHE A 102 8.94 -6.57 -0.97
N SER A 103 7.91 -7.07 -0.27
CA SER A 103 7.98 -7.41 1.16
C SER A 103 8.95 -8.55 1.44
N SER A 104 8.88 -9.64 0.68
CA SER A 104 9.70 -10.83 0.92
C SER A 104 11.19 -10.59 0.60
N PRO A 105 11.58 -10.09 -0.59
CA PRO A 105 12.99 -9.79 -0.88
C PRO A 105 13.58 -8.72 0.03
N ASN A 106 12.80 -7.69 0.39
CA ASN A 106 13.27 -6.64 1.31
C ASN A 106 13.59 -7.21 2.70
N THR A 107 12.73 -8.09 3.22
CA THR A 107 12.96 -8.74 4.52
C THR A 107 14.17 -9.68 4.46
N ASN A 108 14.31 -10.46 3.39
CA ASN A 108 15.46 -11.36 3.20
C ASN A 108 16.78 -10.60 3.16
N VAL A 109 16.84 -9.45 2.48
CA VAL A 109 18.05 -8.62 2.44
C VAL A 109 18.44 -8.10 3.82
N ILE A 110 17.47 -7.63 4.61
CA ILE A 110 17.73 -7.11 5.95
C ILE A 110 18.20 -8.24 6.87
N MET A 111 17.45 -9.34 6.92
CA MET A 111 17.74 -10.47 7.81
C MET A 111 19.00 -11.24 7.41
N GLY A 112 19.31 -11.31 6.12
CA GLY A 112 20.55 -11.92 5.63
C GLY A 112 21.80 -11.07 5.86
N SER A 113 21.64 -9.79 6.20
CA SER A 113 22.77 -8.86 6.44
C SER A 113 23.19 -8.76 7.91
N VAL A 114 22.49 -9.45 8.82
CA VAL A 114 22.71 -9.37 10.26
C VAL A 114 23.16 -10.71 10.84
N ASP A 115 24.04 -10.67 11.85
CA ASP A 115 24.46 -11.86 12.57
C ASP A 115 23.30 -12.49 13.36
N ARG A 116 23.32 -13.83 13.49
CA ARG A 116 22.30 -14.58 14.25
C ARG A 116 22.09 -14.04 15.68
N LYS A 117 23.14 -13.54 16.32
CA LYS A 117 23.10 -12.99 17.69
C LYS A 117 22.20 -11.76 17.82
N VAL A 118 22.02 -10.98 16.75
CA VAL A 118 21.23 -9.75 16.74
C VAL A 118 19.97 -9.85 15.86
N TYR A 119 19.67 -11.06 15.37
CA TYR A 119 18.52 -11.32 14.50
C TYR A 119 17.19 -10.89 15.13
N GLY A 120 17.01 -11.17 16.44
CA GLY A 120 15.82 -10.75 17.18
C GLY A 120 15.66 -9.23 17.20
N THR A 121 16.74 -8.50 17.45
CA THR A 121 16.76 -7.03 17.44
C THR A 121 16.49 -6.47 16.04
N ALA A 122 17.09 -7.06 15.00
CA ALA A 122 16.85 -6.65 13.62
C ALA A 122 15.39 -6.87 13.19
N SER A 123 14.80 -8.01 13.55
CA SER A 123 13.39 -8.32 13.31
C SER A 123 12.46 -7.32 14.02
N ALA A 124 12.74 -7.03 15.29
CA ALA A 124 12.01 -6.02 16.05
C ALA A 124 12.10 -4.63 15.40
N MET A 125 13.29 -4.20 14.96
CA MET A 125 13.49 -2.95 14.23
C MET A 125 12.64 -2.88 12.96
N VAL A 126 12.61 -3.95 12.15
CA VAL A 126 11.78 -4.01 10.94
C VAL A 126 10.29 -3.93 11.28
N ALA A 127 9.84 -4.65 12.30
CA ALA A 127 8.44 -4.60 12.75
C ALA A 127 8.05 -3.20 13.23
N THR A 128 8.91 -2.54 14.02
CA THR A 128 8.71 -1.16 14.48
C THR A 128 8.62 -0.21 13.30
N MET A 129 9.58 -0.23 12.36
CA MET A 129 9.56 0.62 11.17
C MET A 129 8.28 0.44 10.36
N ARG A 130 7.82 -0.81 10.21
CA ARG A 130 6.59 -1.14 9.52
C ARG A 130 5.38 -0.55 10.23
N ASN A 131 5.24 -0.79 11.54
CA ASN A 131 4.11 -0.29 12.33
C ASN A 131 4.07 1.24 12.36
N THR A 132 5.21 1.89 12.56
CA THR A 132 5.29 3.36 12.50
C THR A 132 4.84 3.86 11.13
N GLY A 133 5.29 3.24 10.03
CA GLY A 133 4.80 3.56 8.69
C GLY A 133 3.28 3.45 8.56
N MET A 134 2.70 2.34 9.01
CA MET A 134 1.24 2.15 8.99
C MET A 134 0.49 3.25 9.77
N MET A 135 1.01 3.64 10.94
CA MET A 135 0.43 4.73 11.74
C MET A 135 0.46 6.06 10.98
N PHE A 136 1.57 6.40 10.33
CA PHE A 136 1.65 7.60 9.48
C PHE A 136 0.67 7.55 8.31
N SER A 137 0.54 6.38 7.66
CA SER A 137 -0.43 6.18 6.57
C SER A 137 -1.86 6.49 7.03
N MET A 138 -2.26 5.91 8.16
CA MET A 138 -3.59 6.11 8.73
C MET A 138 -3.81 7.56 9.19
N ALA A 139 -2.78 8.19 9.77
CA ALA A 139 -2.83 9.59 10.19
C ALA A 139 -3.04 10.53 8.99
N ILE A 140 -2.31 10.33 7.88
CA ILE A 140 -2.49 11.11 6.65
C ILE A 140 -3.91 10.94 6.11
N ALA A 141 -4.41 9.71 6.03
CA ALA A 141 -5.76 9.44 5.54
C ALA A 141 -6.83 10.12 6.42
N SER A 142 -6.75 9.94 7.73
CA SER A 142 -7.68 10.53 8.69
C SER A 142 -7.65 12.06 8.66
N LEU A 143 -6.45 12.66 8.64
CA LEU A 143 -6.29 14.11 8.55
C LEU A 143 -6.87 14.66 7.24
N THR A 144 -6.65 13.97 6.13
CA THR A 144 -7.17 14.39 4.82
C THR A 144 -8.70 14.31 4.80
N ILE A 145 -9.30 13.22 5.30
CA ILE A 145 -10.76 13.14 5.45
C ILE A 145 -11.27 14.30 6.30
N HIS A 146 -10.67 14.52 7.47
CA HIS A 146 -11.08 15.58 8.39
C HIS A 146 -10.94 16.97 7.76
N TRP A 147 -9.94 17.18 6.91
CA TRP A 147 -9.77 18.45 6.21
C TRP A 147 -10.88 18.73 5.19
N PHE A 148 -11.41 17.70 4.53
CA PHE A 148 -12.51 17.84 3.56
C PHE A 148 -13.90 17.81 4.20
N LEU A 149 -14.15 16.90 5.14
CA LEU A 149 -15.46 16.68 5.76
C LEU A 149 -15.64 17.44 7.08
N GLY A 150 -14.56 17.95 7.68
CA GLY A 150 -14.60 18.59 9.00
C GLY A 150 -15.12 17.65 10.08
N LYS A 151 -16.16 18.07 10.79
CA LYS A 151 -16.86 17.26 11.81
C LYS A 151 -18.02 16.44 11.22
N ALA A 152 -18.30 16.55 9.93
CA ALA A 152 -19.37 15.81 9.29
C ALA A 152 -19.04 14.32 9.25
N GLN A 153 -20.04 13.47 9.46
CA GLN A 153 -19.91 12.03 9.26
C GLN A 153 -19.92 11.71 7.77
N ILE A 154 -19.24 10.63 7.41
CA ILE A 154 -19.30 10.09 6.05
C ILE A 154 -20.73 9.58 5.83
N SER A 155 -21.46 10.27 4.96
CA SER A 155 -22.85 9.99 4.62
C SER A 155 -23.06 10.16 3.12
N ILE A 156 -24.19 9.66 2.62
CA ILE A 156 -24.57 9.74 1.20
C ILE A 156 -24.59 11.19 0.70
N GLU A 157 -24.92 12.16 1.57
CA GLU A 157 -24.95 13.59 1.24
C GLU A 157 -23.55 14.19 1.01
N ASN A 158 -22.50 13.66 1.64
CA ASN A 158 -21.12 14.19 1.56
C ASN A 158 -20.19 13.31 0.70
N THR A 159 -20.77 12.43 -0.12
CA THR A 159 -20.04 11.46 -0.94
C THR A 159 -19.04 12.12 -1.88
N GLU A 160 -19.38 13.28 -2.46
CA GLU A 160 -18.48 14.04 -3.34
C GLU A 160 -17.21 14.50 -2.62
N LEU A 161 -17.34 15.09 -1.43
CA LEU A 161 -16.21 15.52 -0.60
C LEU A 161 -15.36 14.33 -0.16
N PHE A 162 -16.01 13.20 0.17
CA PHE A 162 -15.31 11.98 0.52
C PHE A 162 -14.50 11.43 -0.66
N VAL A 163 -15.06 11.38 -1.86
CA VAL A 163 -14.35 10.97 -3.09
C VAL A 163 -13.17 11.89 -3.36
N ALA A 164 -13.34 13.22 -3.22
CA ALA A 164 -12.23 14.17 -3.38
C ALA A 164 -11.10 13.92 -2.37
N SER A 165 -11.44 13.72 -1.09
CA SER A 165 -10.45 13.39 -0.05
C SER A 165 -9.71 12.10 -0.37
N THR A 166 -10.42 11.08 -0.88
CA THR A 166 -9.84 9.78 -1.23
C THR A 166 -8.83 9.91 -2.37
N ARG A 167 -9.15 10.69 -3.42
CA ARG A 167 -8.20 10.97 -4.52
C ARG A 167 -6.95 11.68 -4.01
N VAL A 168 -7.11 12.65 -3.12
CA VAL A 168 -5.97 13.38 -2.52
C VAL A 168 -5.09 12.43 -1.70
N VAL A 169 -5.68 11.59 -0.85
CA VAL A 169 -4.94 10.57 -0.07
C VAL A 169 -4.12 9.67 -0.99
N PHE A 170 -4.74 9.10 -2.04
CA PHE A 170 -4.04 8.22 -2.97
C PHE A 170 -2.99 8.96 -3.80
N THR A 171 -3.20 10.23 -4.13
CA THR A 171 -2.19 11.08 -4.78
C THR A 171 -0.97 11.29 -3.87
N ILE A 172 -1.19 11.65 -2.60
CA ILE A 172 -0.11 11.81 -1.61
C ILE A 172 0.68 10.51 -1.49
N PHE A 173 -0.01 9.38 -1.35
CA PHE A 173 0.63 8.07 -1.26
C PHE A 173 1.38 7.69 -2.53
N THR A 174 0.86 8.04 -3.71
CA THR A 174 1.56 7.83 -4.99
C THR A 174 2.87 8.63 -5.03
N VAL A 175 2.86 9.89 -4.63
CA VAL A 175 4.05 10.74 -4.56
C VAL A 175 5.06 10.18 -3.57
N LEU A 176 4.62 9.84 -2.35
CA LEU A 176 5.47 9.22 -1.33
C LEU A 176 6.10 7.92 -1.85
N CYS A 177 5.30 7.02 -2.42
CA CYS A 177 5.77 5.75 -2.97
C CYS A 177 6.79 5.98 -4.11
N SER A 178 6.54 6.94 -5.00
CA SER A 178 7.45 7.30 -6.10
C SER A 178 8.79 7.83 -5.60
N ILE A 179 8.79 8.67 -4.54
CA ILE A 179 10.04 9.07 -3.86
C ILE A 179 10.74 7.86 -3.23
N GLY A 180 9.97 6.93 -2.67
CA GLY A 180 10.47 5.64 -2.15
C GLY A 180 11.18 4.80 -3.22
N VAL A 181 10.59 4.71 -4.42
CA VAL A 181 11.17 4.04 -5.60
C VAL A 181 12.47 4.72 -6.01
N TYR A 182 12.45 6.04 -6.18
CA TYR A 182 13.62 6.82 -6.59
C TYR A 182 14.80 6.62 -5.63
N THR A 183 14.56 6.79 -4.32
CA THR A 183 15.60 6.60 -3.30
C THR A 183 16.13 5.16 -3.26
N SER A 184 15.29 4.17 -3.55
CA SER A 184 15.70 2.76 -3.64
C SER A 184 16.59 2.49 -4.85
N LEU A 185 16.28 3.08 -6.01
CA LEU A 185 17.06 2.92 -7.23
C LEU A 185 18.43 3.60 -7.13
N VAL A 186 18.48 4.81 -6.56
CA VAL A 186 19.74 5.54 -6.35
C VAL A 186 20.68 4.79 -5.40
N ARG A 187 20.15 4.18 -4.33
CA ARG A 187 20.94 3.33 -3.42
C ARG A 187 21.40 2.01 -4.02
N SER A 188 20.76 1.52 -5.08
CA SER A 188 21.12 0.26 -5.73
C SER A 188 22.30 0.40 -6.72
N ARG A 189 22.63 1.64 -7.12
CA ARG A 189 23.76 1.94 -8.02
C ARG A 189 25.09 2.19 -7.29
N LYS A 190 25.08 2.28 -5.96
CA LYS A 190 26.28 2.31 -5.10
C LYS A 190 26.49 0.95 -4.46
#